data_AF-A0A7S3HYU0-F1
#
_entry.id   AF-A0A7S3HYU0-F1
#
_cell.length_a   1.000
_cell.length_b   1.000
_cell.length_c   1.000
_cell.angle_alpha   90.00
_cell.angle_beta   90.00
_cell.angle_gamma   90.00
#
_symmetry.space_group_name_H-M   'P 1'
#
loop_
_entity.id
_entity.type
_entity.pdbx_description
1 polymer ?
#
loop_
_entity_poly.entity_id
_entity_poly.type
_entity_poly.pdbx_seq_one_letter_code
_entity_poly.pdbx_strand_id
1 'polypeptide(L)'
;MVLPRNPHEVVAEFLALIGLEAHSQLKVSVNESQRGQVSATSLIQFPSERPISAYELFAYWLNLSEAPSRHFCQILGTYLLKDPSTSTNEARLMKAEKLIHFASKTADGKSEYFSYSVREKRSCLELFKDFEITNQIPLEYLIQGIGRQRPREFSISSAPRRAEQ
;
A
#
# COMPACT_ATOMS: atom_id res chain seq x y z
N MET A 1 20.50 5.42 -10.46
CA MET A 1 19.18 4.99 -9.95
C MET A 1 18.35 6.22 -9.65
N VAL A 2 17.05 6.20 -9.95
CA VAL A 2 16.14 7.31 -9.64
C VAL A 2 15.04 6.77 -8.73
N LEU A 3 14.80 7.44 -7.60
CA LEU A 3 13.67 7.10 -6.73
C LEU A 3 12.42 7.83 -7.23
N PRO A 4 11.39 7.12 -7.72
CA PRO A 4 10.17 7.76 -8.16
C PRO A 4 9.34 8.25 -6.97
N ARG A 5 8.44 9.21 -7.23
CA ARG A 5 7.43 9.67 -6.28
C ARG A 5 6.04 9.42 -6.83
N ASN A 6 5.08 9.15 -5.96
CA ASN A 6 3.67 9.09 -6.37
C ASN A 6 3.17 10.49 -6.75
N PRO A 7 2.20 10.60 -7.69
CA PRO A 7 1.60 11.88 -8.04
C PRO A 7 0.90 12.53 -6.85
N HIS A 8 0.97 13.87 -6.75
CA HIS A 8 0.38 14.61 -5.64
C HIS A 8 -1.13 14.35 -5.50
N GLU A 9 -1.87 14.35 -6.60
CA GLU A 9 -3.32 14.11 -6.64
C GLU A 9 -3.69 12.75 -6.03
N VAL A 10 -2.96 11.70 -6.42
CA VAL A 10 -3.14 10.33 -5.90
C VAL A 10 -2.89 10.27 -4.40
N VAL A 11 -1.82 10.92 -3.93
CA VAL A 11 -1.48 10.94 -2.50
C VAL A 11 -2.51 11.73 -1.69
N ALA A 12 -2.91 12.91 -2.16
CA ALA A 12 -3.89 13.75 -1.50
C ALA A 12 -5.25 13.03 -1.38
N GLU A 13 -5.68 12.39 -2.46
CA GLU A 13 -6.93 11.62 -2.48
C GLU A 13 -6.86 10.39 -1.57
N PHE A 14 -5.75 9.66 -1.58
CA PHE A 14 -5.57 8.51 -0.69
C PHE A 14 -5.59 8.92 0.79
N LEU A 15 -4.90 10.01 1.13
CA LEU A 15 -4.89 10.57 2.49
C LEU A 15 -6.28 11.00 2.95
N ALA A 16 -7.04 11.68 2.08
CA ALA A 16 -8.41 12.08 2.36
C ALA A 16 -9.32 10.86 2.60
N LEU A 17 -9.16 9.82 1.79
CA LEU A 17 -9.94 8.59 1.87
C LEU A 17 -9.70 7.83 3.18
N ILE A 18 -8.46 7.76 3.66
CA ILE A 18 -8.14 7.13 4.96
C ILE A 18 -8.31 8.07 6.17
N GLY A 19 -8.70 9.34 5.93
CA GLY A 19 -8.91 10.33 6.99
C GLY A 19 -7.62 10.77 7.71
N LEU A 20 -6.48 10.81 7.03
CA LEU A 20 -5.18 11.17 7.60
C LEU A 20 -4.71 12.54 7.08
N GLU A 21 -4.40 13.48 7.99
CA GLU A 21 -3.92 14.81 7.59
C GLU A 21 -2.49 14.75 7.05
N ALA A 22 -2.25 15.41 5.91
CA ALA A 22 -0.98 15.41 5.20
C ALA A 22 0.24 15.83 6.05
N HIS A 23 0.06 16.77 6.98
CA HIS A 23 1.12 17.29 7.84
C HIS A 23 1.34 16.49 9.14
N SER A 24 0.52 15.45 9.38
CA SER A 24 0.66 14.59 10.57
C SER A 24 2.06 14.01 10.64
N GLN A 25 2.71 14.17 11.79
CA GLN A 25 4.08 13.70 12.00
C GLN A 25 4.06 12.26 12.51
N LEU A 26 4.74 11.38 11.78
CA LEU A 26 4.77 9.94 12.01
C LEU A 26 6.20 9.50 12.32
N LYS A 27 6.32 8.61 13.31
CA LYS A 27 7.56 7.88 13.57
C LYS A 27 7.26 6.40 13.37
N VAL A 28 7.87 5.81 12.35
CA VAL A 28 7.68 4.40 12.00
C VAL A 28 8.90 3.62 12.47
N SER A 29 8.68 2.69 13.40
CA SER A 29 9.73 1.80 13.92
C SER A 29 9.29 0.35 13.83
N VAL A 30 10.26 -0.55 13.70
CA VAL A 30 10.00 -1.99 13.73
C VAL A 30 9.67 -2.41 15.16
N ASN A 31 8.60 -3.19 15.33
CA ASN A 31 8.32 -3.84 16.60
C ASN A 31 9.27 -5.04 16.78
N GLU A 32 10.24 -4.91 17.67
CA GLU A 32 11.27 -5.92 17.95
C GLU A 32 10.68 -7.27 18.36
N SER A 33 9.56 -7.27 19.09
CA SER A 33 8.89 -8.52 19.52
C SER A 33 8.36 -9.36 18.34
N GLN A 34 8.12 -8.73 17.19
CA GLN A 34 7.59 -9.34 15.98
C GLN A 34 8.65 -9.52 14.89
N ARG A 35 9.91 -9.12 15.13
CA ARG A 35 11.00 -9.16 14.15
C ARG A 35 11.28 -10.57 13.62
N GLY A 36 11.15 -11.59 14.45
CA GLY A 36 11.41 -12.99 14.07
C GLY A 36 10.47 -13.55 12.99
N GLN A 37 9.38 -12.85 12.67
CA GLN A 37 8.43 -13.25 11.63
C GLN A 37 8.75 -12.63 10.25
N VAL A 38 9.73 -11.72 10.18
CA VAL A 38 10.06 -10.96 8.97
C VAL A 38 11.55 -11.11 8.66
N SER A 39 11.89 -11.39 7.40
CA SER A 39 13.29 -11.41 6.97
C SER A 39 13.95 -10.06 7.25
N ALA A 40 15.17 -10.06 7.80
CA ALA A 40 15.94 -8.84 8.06
C ALA A 40 16.15 -8.00 6.79
N THR A 41 16.24 -8.65 5.61
CA THR A 41 16.36 -7.98 4.30
C THR A 41 15.08 -7.31 3.83
N SER A 42 13.93 -7.63 4.43
CA SER A 42 12.64 -7.03 4.10
C SER A 42 12.33 -5.77 4.92
N LEU A 43 13.10 -5.48 5.97
CA LEU A 43 12.87 -4.34 6.87
C LEU A 43 13.18 -3.03 6.14
N ILE A 44 12.17 -2.15 6.09
CA ILE A 44 12.34 -0.77 5.65
C ILE A 44 12.95 0.00 6.81
N GLN A 45 14.06 0.68 6.56
CA GLN A 45 14.53 1.72 7.46
C GLN A 45 13.81 3.01 7.08
N PHE A 46 12.73 3.30 7.77
CA PHE A 46 12.18 4.65 7.78
C PHE A 46 13.14 5.57 8.55
N PRO A 47 13.15 6.88 8.29
CA PRO A 47 14.00 7.81 9.01
C PRO A 47 13.78 7.70 10.53
N SER A 48 14.82 7.34 11.27
CA SER A 48 14.79 7.23 12.74
C SER A 48 15.05 8.57 13.43
N GLU A 49 15.88 9.40 12.80
CA GLU A 49 16.39 10.66 13.35
C GLU A 49 15.36 11.79 13.35
N ARG A 50 14.36 11.72 12.47
CA ARG A 50 13.29 12.71 12.39
C ARG A 50 11.94 12.04 12.09
N PRO A 51 10.83 12.62 12.56
CA PRO A 51 9.52 12.23 12.05
C PRO A 51 9.41 12.54 10.55
N ILE A 52 8.58 11.76 9.87
CA ILE A 52 8.16 11.99 8.50
C ILE A 52 6.70 12.41 8.49
N SER A 53 6.31 13.27 7.56
CA SER A 53 4.90 13.60 7.41
C SER A 53 4.12 12.43 6.78
N ALA A 54 2.81 12.36 7.02
CA ALA A 54 1.93 11.44 6.32
C ALA A 54 2.05 11.59 4.80
N TYR A 55 2.11 12.82 4.29
CA TYR A 55 2.37 13.06 2.88
C TYR A 55 3.69 12.46 2.41
N GLU A 56 4.77 12.65 3.16
CA GLU A 56 6.08 12.11 2.82
C GLU A 56 6.06 10.57 2.75
N LEU A 57 5.42 9.91 3.73
CA LEU A 57 5.22 8.45 3.76
C LEU A 57 4.61 7.95 2.45
N PHE A 58 3.46 8.50 2.04
CA PHE A 58 2.74 8.05 0.86
C PHE A 58 3.31 8.56 -0.46
N ALA A 59 4.04 9.68 -0.47
CA ALA A 59 4.64 10.21 -1.69
C ALA A 59 5.94 9.49 -2.08
N TYR A 60 6.76 9.12 -1.10
CA TYR A 60 8.14 8.67 -1.34
C TYR A 60 8.45 7.23 -0.90
N TRP A 61 7.75 6.71 0.11
CA TRP A 61 8.13 5.43 0.72
C TRP A 61 7.27 4.25 0.27
N LEU A 62 5.98 4.51 0.06
CA LEU A 62 5.00 3.50 -0.33
C LEU A 62 4.71 3.58 -1.84
N ASN A 63 4.42 2.45 -2.46
CA ASN A 63 4.05 2.34 -3.87
C ASN A 63 2.53 2.18 -3.99
N LEU A 64 1.86 3.27 -4.34
CA LEU A 64 0.40 3.27 -4.50
C LEU A 64 -0.06 2.78 -5.89
N SER A 65 0.86 2.69 -6.85
CA SER A 65 0.54 2.32 -8.24
C SER A 65 0.43 0.83 -8.46
N GLU A 66 0.99 0.00 -7.58
CA GLU A 66 0.90 -1.45 -7.69
C GLU A 66 -0.41 -1.99 -7.12
N ALA A 67 -0.86 -3.10 -7.68
CA ALA A 67 -1.99 -3.84 -7.16
C ALA A 67 -1.69 -4.37 -5.75
N PRO A 68 -2.61 -4.18 -4.79
CA PRO A 68 -2.45 -4.71 -3.45
C PRO A 68 -2.39 -6.24 -3.47
N SER A 69 -1.55 -6.81 -2.61
CA SER A 69 -1.39 -8.26 -2.56
C SER A 69 -2.68 -8.97 -2.11
N ARG A 70 -2.89 -10.23 -2.52
CA ARG A 70 -4.00 -11.06 -2.02
C ARG A 70 -4.09 -11.11 -0.50
N HIS A 71 -2.94 -11.18 0.18
CA HIS A 71 -2.92 -11.18 1.64
C HIS A 71 -3.45 -9.86 2.20
N PHE A 72 -3.05 -8.74 1.59
CA PHE A 72 -3.57 -7.44 2.00
C PHE A 72 -5.07 -7.34 1.76
N CYS A 73 -5.61 -7.86 0.64
CA CYS A 73 -7.06 -7.95 0.43
C CYS A 73 -7.78 -8.70 1.57
N GLN A 74 -7.19 -9.78 2.09
CA GLN A 74 -7.75 -10.50 3.24
C GLN A 74 -7.84 -9.62 4.49
N ILE A 75 -6.79 -8.86 4.77
CA ILE A 75 -6.73 -7.93 5.91
C ILE A 75 -7.84 -6.89 5.75
N LEU A 76 -7.94 -6.25 4.58
CA LEU A 76 -8.96 -5.24 4.28
C LEU A 76 -10.37 -5.79 4.49
N GLY A 77 -10.68 -6.97 3.92
CA GLY A 77 -11.97 -7.63 4.12
C GLY A 77 -12.27 -7.96 5.59
N THR A 78 -11.26 -8.41 6.34
CA THR A 78 -11.42 -8.73 7.77
C THR A 78 -11.77 -7.50 8.60
N TYR A 79 -11.14 -6.36 8.33
CA TYR A 79 -11.46 -5.11 9.02
C TYR A 79 -12.81 -4.53 8.60
N LEU A 80 -13.17 -4.66 7.31
CA LEU A 80 -14.49 -4.26 6.82
C LEU A 80 -15.63 -5.00 7.54
N LEU A 81 -15.43 -6.29 7.88
CA LEU A 81 -16.39 -7.11 8.65
C LEU A 81 -16.48 -6.74 10.13
N LYS A 82 -15.37 -6.28 10.73
CA LYS A 82 -15.28 -6.03 12.19
C LYS A 82 -15.83 -4.68 12.62
N ASP A 83 -16.02 -3.77 11.68
CA ASP A 83 -16.43 -2.40 11.96
C ASP A 83 -17.89 -2.33 12.50
N PRO A 84 -18.09 -2.01 13.80
CA PRO A 84 -19.39 -2.08 14.45
C PRO A 84 -20.29 -0.86 14.19
N SER A 85 -19.78 0.22 13.57
CA SER A 85 -20.56 1.44 13.33
C SER A 85 -21.53 1.32 12.15
N THR A 86 -21.51 0.21 11.43
CA THR A 86 -22.14 0.08 10.09
C THR A 86 -22.79 -1.29 9.89
N SER A 87 -23.38 -1.84 10.94
CA SER A 87 -23.90 -3.21 11.05
C SER A 87 -25.14 -3.55 10.18
N THR A 88 -25.38 -2.87 9.05
CA THR A 88 -26.64 -3.07 8.28
C THR A 88 -26.54 -2.80 6.77
N ASN A 89 -25.35 -2.70 6.17
CA ASN A 89 -25.24 -2.51 4.73
C ASN A 89 -24.82 -3.81 4.02
N GLU A 90 -25.79 -4.53 3.44
CA GLU A 90 -25.57 -5.75 2.65
C GLU A 90 -24.47 -5.56 1.59
N ALA A 91 -24.41 -4.36 0.97
CA ALA A 91 -23.40 -4.05 -0.03
C ALA A 91 -21.98 -4.09 0.53
N ARG A 92 -21.77 -3.65 1.79
CA ARG A 92 -20.45 -3.70 2.43
C ARG A 92 -20.06 -5.13 2.80
N LEU A 93 -21.02 -5.94 3.26
CA LEU A 93 -20.77 -7.36 3.54
C LEU A 93 -20.31 -8.08 2.26
N MET A 94 -21.01 -7.88 1.14
CA MET A 94 -20.62 -8.43 -0.15
C MET A 94 -19.22 -7.98 -0.58
N LYS A 95 -18.86 -6.70 -0.38
CA LYS A 95 -17.51 -6.17 -0.67
C LYS A 95 -16.44 -6.83 0.19
N ALA A 96 -16.71 -7.01 1.48
CA ALA A 96 -15.77 -7.65 2.40
C ALA A 96 -15.56 -9.13 2.07
N GLU A 97 -16.65 -9.87 1.80
CA GLU A 97 -16.61 -11.27 1.37
C GLU A 97 -15.84 -11.42 0.05
N LYS A 98 -16.01 -10.48 -0.88
CA LYS A 98 -15.29 -10.45 -2.15
C LYS A 98 -13.78 -10.29 -1.96
N LEU A 99 -13.35 -9.38 -1.08
CA LEU A 99 -11.94 -9.20 -0.74
C LEU A 99 -11.33 -10.45 -0.08
N ILE A 100 -12.10 -11.12 0.79
CA ILE A 100 -11.70 -12.38 1.41
C ILE A 100 -11.63 -13.49 0.35
N HIS A 101 -12.57 -13.52 -0.60
CA HIS A 101 -12.60 -14.47 -1.71
C HIS A 101 -11.36 -14.31 -2.61
N PHE A 102 -10.94 -13.09 -2.94
CA PHE A 102 -9.68 -12.83 -3.65
C PHE A 102 -8.46 -13.44 -2.96
N ALA A 103 -8.48 -13.50 -1.62
CA ALA A 103 -7.40 -14.07 -0.82
C ALA A 103 -7.51 -15.60 -0.63
N SER A 104 -8.62 -16.21 -1.05
CA SER A 104 -8.86 -17.64 -0.85
C SER A 104 -7.86 -18.50 -1.61
N LYS A 105 -7.67 -19.74 -1.12
CA LYS A 105 -6.74 -20.69 -1.73
C LYS A 105 -7.31 -21.38 -2.99
N THR A 106 -8.59 -21.19 -3.28
CA THR A 106 -9.29 -21.81 -4.41
C THR A 106 -8.78 -21.28 -5.75
N ALA A 107 -8.94 -22.07 -6.82
CA ALA A 107 -8.57 -21.64 -8.16
C ALA A 107 -9.41 -20.44 -8.62
N ASP A 108 -10.70 -20.46 -8.28
CA ASP A 108 -11.68 -19.42 -8.57
C ASP A 108 -11.24 -18.05 -8.00
N GLY A 109 -11.00 -17.96 -6.68
CA GLY A 109 -10.59 -16.71 -6.05
C GLY A 109 -9.25 -16.16 -6.55
N LYS A 110 -8.31 -17.05 -6.90
CA LYS A 110 -7.03 -16.64 -7.52
C LYS A 110 -7.24 -16.09 -8.94
N SER A 111 -8.09 -16.72 -9.73
CA SER A 111 -8.40 -16.32 -11.10
C SER A 111 -9.14 -14.98 -11.13
N GLU A 112 -10.09 -14.82 -10.22
CA GLU A 112 -10.86 -13.60 -10.10
C GLU A 112 -10.01 -12.43 -9.57
N TYR A 113 -9.18 -12.64 -8.54
CA TYR A 113 -8.19 -11.63 -8.13
C TYR A 113 -7.27 -11.23 -9.29
N PHE A 114 -6.79 -12.21 -10.08
CA PHE A 114 -5.92 -11.93 -11.21
C PHE A 114 -6.65 -11.09 -12.27
N SER A 115 -7.89 -11.43 -12.57
CA SER A 115 -8.72 -10.72 -13.55
C SER A 115 -9.02 -9.30 -13.10
N TYR A 116 -9.41 -9.09 -11.83
CA TYR A 116 -9.74 -7.77 -11.31
C TYR A 116 -8.51 -6.89 -11.05
N SER A 117 -7.47 -7.42 -10.37
CA SER A 117 -6.34 -6.61 -9.89
C SER A 117 -5.15 -6.61 -10.85
N VAL A 118 -4.67 -7.79 -11.23
CA VAL A 118 -3.38 -7.93 -11.93
C VAL A 118 -3.49 -7.61 -13.41
N ARG A 119 -4.52 -8.16 -14.08
CA ARG A 119 -4.77 -7.95 -15.51
C ARG A 119 -5.10 -6.50 -15.82
N GLU A 120 -5.99 -5.90 -15.04
CA GLU A 120 -6.41 -4.50 -15.20
C GLU A 120 -5.43 -3.50 -14.56
N LYS A 121 -4.36 -3.99 -13.89
CA LYS A 121 -3.35 -3.18 -13.20
C LYS A 121 -3.95 -2.16 -12.21
N ARG A 122 -4.97 -2.59 -11.47
CA ARG A 122 -5.64 -1.73 -10.48
C ARG A 122 -4.66 -1.30 -9.41
N SER A 123 -4.59 0.00 -9.18
CA SER A 123 -3.80 0.62 -8.12
C SER A 123 -4.43 0.39 -6.75
N CYS A 124 -3.64 0.61 -5.70
CA CYS A 124 -4.15 0.52 -4.33
C CYS A 124 -5.26 1.55 -4.07
N LEU A 125 -5.17 2.75 -4.65
CA LEU A 125 -6.19 3.79 -4.53
C LEU A 125 -7.52 3.38 -5.18
N GLU A 126 -7.48 2.81 -6.39
CA GLU A 126 -8.69 2.33 -7.08
C GLU A 126 -9.38 1.23 -6.28
N LEU A 127 -8.62 0.25 -5.77
CA LEU A 127 -9.19 -0.80 -4.93
C LEU A 127 -9.86 -0.21 -3.69
N PHE A 128 -9.23 0.78 -3.04
CA PHE A 128 -9.81 1.41 -1.86
C PHE A 128 -11.13 2.14 -2.19
N LYS A 129 -11.25 2.77 -3.37
CA LYS A 129 -12.51 3.38 -3.82
C LYS A 129 -13.58 2.34 -4.15
N ASP A 130 -13.25 1.33 -4.95
CA ASP A 130 -14.21 0.29 -5.40
C ASP A 130 -14.85 -0.44 -4.20
N PHE A 131 -14.03 -0.70 -3.17
CA PHE A 131 -14.47 -1.39 -1.96
C PHE A 131 -14.89 -0.44 -0.83
N GLU A 132 -14.94 0.87 -1.07
CA GLU A 132 -15.28 1.91 -0.09
C GLU A 132 -14.53 1.74 1.23
N ILE A 133 -13.23 1.48 1.11
CA ILE A 133 -12.33 1.38 2.25
C ILE A 133 -11.99 2.80 2.68
N THR A 134 -12.05 3.10 3.98
CA THR A 134 -11.73 4.42 4.51
C THR A 134 -10.77 4.29 5.70
N ASN A 135 -11.14 4.84 6.86
CA ASN A 135 -10.30 4.96 8.05
C ASN A 135 -10.39 3.76 9.01
N GLN A 136 -11.10 2.69 8.64
CA GLN A 136 -11.23 1.49 9.47
C GLN A 136 -9.96 0.63 9.56
N ILE A 137 -8.98 0.87 8.69
CA ILE A 137 -7.73 0.09 8.65
C ILE A 137 -6.66 0.82 9.47
N PRO A 138 -6.07 0.20 10.51
CA PRO A 138 -4.99 0.82 11.25
C PRO A 138 -3.78 1.09 10.34
N LEU A 139 -3.13 2.21 10.58
CA LEU A 139 -2.05 2.71 9.71
C LEU A 139 -0.88 1.72 9.63
N GLU A 140 -0.58 0.95 10.68
CA GLU A 140 0.48 -0.06 10.63
C GLU A 140 0.21 -1.14 9.57
N TYR A 141 -1.04 -1.56 9.40
CA TYR A 141 -1.42 -2.55 8.39
C TYR A 141 -1.40 -1.96 6.99
N LEU A 142 -1.72 -0.68 6.83
CA LEU A 142 -1.56 0.03 5.55
C LEU A 142 -0.08 0.07 5.14
N ILE A 143 0.82 0.44 6.06
CA ILE A 143 2.25 0.52 5.79
C ILE A 143 2.83 -0.86 5.42
N GLN A 144 2.36 -1.94 6.07
CA GLN A 144 2.82 -3.30 5.77
C GLN A 144 2.20 -3.88 4.50
N GLY A 145 0.94 -3.56 4.22
CA GLY A 145 0.18 -4.11 3.11
C GLY A 145 0.45 -3.42 1.77
N ILE A 146 0.67 -2.10 1.80
CA ILE A 146 1.04 -1.32 0.62
C ILE A 146 2.50 -1.61 0.28
N GLY A 147 2.75 -1.92 -0.99
CA GLY A 147 4.09 -2.22 -1.48
C GLY A 147 5.08 -1.08 -1.26
N ARG A 148 6.38 -1.40 -1.30
CA ARG A 148 7.45 -0.42 -1.16
C ARG A 148 7.72 0.32 -2.46
N GLN A 149 8.02 1.61 -2.37
CA GLN A 149 8.62 2.32 -3.48
C GLN A 149 10.04 1.80 -3.73
N ARG A 150 10.35 1.45 -4.98
CA ARG A 150 11.66 0.89 -5.38
C ARG A 150 12.40 1.87 -6.28
N PRO A 151 13.73 2.03 -6.11
CA PRO A 151 14.55 2.74 -7.08
C PRO A 151 14.42 2.11 -8.46
N ARG A 152 14.36 2.94 -9.49
CA ARG A 152 14.34 2.49 -10.89
C ARG A 152 15.73 2.65 -11.50
N GLU A 153 16.16 1.60 -12.16
CA GLU A 153 17.42 1.57 -12.92
C GLU A 153 17.16 2.00 -14.36
N PHE A 154 18.10 2.74 -14.92
CA PHE A 154 18.08 3.21 -16.29
C PHE A 154 19.47 3.02 -16.87
N SER A 155 19.54 2.58 -18.13
CA SER A 155 20.79 2.55 -18.86
C SER A 155 21.30 3.97 -19.08
N ILE A 156 22.59 4.19 -18.84
CA ILE A 156 23.24 5.47 -19.11
C ILE A 156 23.45 5.59 -20.62
N SER A 157 22.65 6.44 -21.28
CA SER A 157 22.71 6.64 -22.74
C SER A 157 23.73 7.73 -23.15
N SER A 158 24.75 7.97 -22.34
CA SER A 158 25.78 8.99 -22.57
C SER A 158 27.18 8.41 -22.42
N ALA A 159 28.13 8.87 -23.25
CA ALA A 159 29.53 8.53 -23.10
C ALA A 159 30.22 9.45 -22.06
N PRO A 160 31.12 8.93 -21.19
CA PRO A 160 31.90 9.78 -20.30
C PRO A 160 32.82 10.68 -21.12
N ARG A 161 32.86 11.98 -20.78
CA ARG A 161 33.77 12.93 -21.42
C ARG A 161 35.22 12.54 -21.07
N ARG A 162 36.06 12.34 -22.08
CA ARG A 162 37.49 12.07 -21.89
C ARG A 162 38.16 13.33 -21.32
N ALA A 163 38.86 13.19 -20.20
CA ALA A 163 39.72 14.27 -19.71
C ALA A 163 40.94 14.37 -20.65
N GLU A 164 41.17 15.54 -21.24
CA GLU A 164 42.40 15.84 -21.96
C GLU A 164 43.54 15.89 -20.94
N GLN A 165 44.60 15.11 -21.18
CA GLN A 165 45.84 15.09 -20.39
C GLN A 165 46.88 16.01 -21.03
#